data_AF-A0A0B8PLK7-F1
#
_entry.id   AF-A0A0B8PLK7-F1
#
_cell.length_a   1.000
_cell.length_b   1.000
_cell.length_c   1.000
_cell.angle_alpha   90.00
_cell.angle_beta   90.00
_cell.angle_gamma   90.00
#
_symmetry.space_group_name_H-M   'P 1'
#
loop_
_entity.id
_entity.type
_entity.pdbx_description
1 polymer ?
#
loop_
_entity_poly.entity_id
_entity_poly.type
_entity_poly.pdbx_seq_one_letter_code
_entity_poly.pdbx_strand_id
1 'polypeptide(L)'
;MDELLGLAMACGHLNYKVMQMLDQGETEAFGHPVPTKVNMKPVAGKAILVSGHDLIDLKYILEQTEGKGINVYTHGEMLPAHAYPELGGKYPHLVGNYGTAWQNQQKEFANFPGAIVMTSNCLINPEKGAYADRMFTRNIVGWPGVKHHEGHDFSEVIEKALECEGFKFDEFPHFTMTGFARNALMEAAPAVIEQVKAGNIRHFFLVGGCDGDKKERNYFTEFTKAAPQDTLILTLACGKFKFNDLEFGDINGIPRFLDVGQCNDAYSAIQLALALAETFECEVNELPLSLILSWFEQKAIAVLLTLLALGIKDIRVGPTAPAFLTENLINHLNEQTGLRLITTVEQDLADILG
;
A
#
# COMPACT_ATOMS: atom_id res chain seq x y z
N MET A 1 -4.93 -2.44 33.65
CA MET A 1 -4.95 -1.75 32.35
C MET A 1 -3.53 -1.70 31.81
N ASP A 2 -2.61 -1.15 32.61
CA ASP A 2 -1.21 -0.93 32.26
C ASP A 2 -0.46 -2.20 31.79
N GLU A 3 -0.66 -3.35 32.44
CA GLU A 3 -0.01 -4.60 32.00
C GLU A 3 -0.45 -5.03 30.59
N LEU A 4 -1.75 -4.98 30.30
CA LEU A 4 -2.29 -5.35 28.98
C LEU A 4 -1.87 -4.34 27.90
N LEU A 5 -1.82 -3.05 28.27
CA LEU A 5 -1.33 -2.00 27.38
C LEU A 5 0.18 -2.18 27.10
N GLY A 6 0.96 -2.51 28.13
CA GLY A 6 2.39 -2.84 27.99
C GLY A 6 2.62 -4.03 27.07
N LEU A 7 1.80 -5.08 27.18
CA LEU A 7 1.83 -6.22 26.24
C LEU A 7 1.46 -5.78 24.81
N ALA A 8 0.47 -4.91 24.64
CA ALA A 8 0.12 -4.37 23.33
C ALA A 8 1.27 -3.55 22.70
N MET A 9 1.99 -2.75 23.51
CA MET A 9 3.18 -2.04 23.04
C MET A 9 4.33 -3.00 22.71
N ALA A 10 4.50 -4.09 23.47
CA ALA A 10 5.45 -5.15 23.15
C ALA A 10 5.14 -5.81 21.80
N CYS A 11 3.87 -6.01 21.46
CA CYS A 11 3.47 -6.45 20.12
C CYS A 11 3.86 -5.43 19.04
N GLY A 12 3.73 -4.13 19.31
CA GLY A 12 4.20 -3.07 18.42
C GLY A 12 5.71 -3.15 18.14
N HIS A 13 6.54 -3.30 19.19
CA HIS A 13 7.99 -3.49 19.03
C HIS A 13 8.35 -4.79 18.30
N LEU A 14 7.59 -5.88 18.52
CA LEU A 14 7.80 -7.12 17.78
C LEU A 14 7.45 -6.92 16.30
N ASN A 15 6.32 -6.28 15.99
CA ASN A 15 5.93 -6.00 14.62
C ASN A 15 6.94 -5.10 13.90
N TYR A 16 7.53 -4.11 14.58
CA TYR A 16 8.63 -3.31 14.04
C TYR A 16 9.81 -4.19 13.55
N LYS A 17 10.23 -5.17 14.36
CA LYS A 17 11.28 -6.13 13.99
C LYS A 17 10.86 -7.04 12.84
N VAL A 18 9.60 -7.47 12.80
CA VAL A 18 9.06 -8.29 11.70
C VAL A 18 9.06 -7.50 10.38
N MET A 19 8.61 -6.24 10.40
CA MET A 19 8.63 -5.40 9.20
C MET A 19 10.07 -5.11 8.75
N GLN A 20 11.03 -4.93 9.68
CA GLN A 20 12.44 -4.85 9.36
C GLN A 20 12.97 -6.11 8.66
N MET A 21 12.62 -7.30 9.18
CA MET A 21 13.02 -8.56 8.57
C MET A 21 12.40 -8.74 7.18
N LEU A 22 11.16 -8.30 7.00
CA LEU A 22 10.47 -8.37 5.71
C LEU A 22 11.09 -7.40 4.69
N ASP A 23 11.32 -6.13 5.06
CA ASP A 23 12.02 -5.15 4.23
C ASP A 23 13.40 -5.66 3.79
N GLN A 24 14.17 -6.23 4.73
CA GLN A 24 15.47 -6.81 4.40
C GLN A 24 15.33 -7.99 3.43
N GLY A 25 14.42 -8.93 3.71
CA GLY A 25 14.21 -10.10 2.87
C GLY A 25 13.76 -9.74 1.45
N GLU A 26 12.83 -8.78 1.31
CA GLU A 26 12.35 -8.31 0.02
C GLU A 26 13.44 -7.57 -0.76
N THR A 27 14.16 -6.66 -0.10
CA THR A 27 15.18 -5.87 -0.78
C THR A 27 16.44 -6.66 -1.13
N GLU A 28 16.83 -7.66 -0.32
CA GLU A 28 17.92 -8.59 -0.66
C GLU A 28 17.53 -9.53 -1.81
N ALA A 29 16.29 -10.00 -1.84
CA ALA A 29 15.82 -10.94 -2.85
C ALA A 29 15.50 -10.28 -4.19
N PHE A 30 14.93 -9.07 -4.16
CA PHE A 30 14.34 -8.43 -5.34
C PHE A 30 14.95 -7.06 -5.71
N GLY A 31 15.93 -6.58 -4.93
CA GLY A 31 16.53 -5.25 -5.05
C GLY A 31 15.74 -4.16 -4.31
N HIS A 32 16.36 -3.00 -4.09
CA HIS A 32 15.64 -1.87 -3.51
C HIS A 32 14.62 -1.29 -4.51
N PRO A 33 13.37 -1.00 -4.08
CA PRO A 33 12.40 -0.34 -4.93
C PRO A 33 12.92 0.99 -5.49
N VAL A 34 12.66 1.22 -6.78
CA VAL A 34 12.96 2.47 -7.49
C VAL A 34 11.67 3.14 -7.96
N PRO A 35 11.60 4.48 -8.04
CA PRO A 35 10.43 5.17 -8.55
C PRO A 35 10.05 4.72 -9.97
N THR A 36 8.88 4.10 -10.10
CA THR A 36 8.42 3.44 -11.33
C THR A 36 7.02 3.92 -11.72
N LYS A 37 6.84 4.21 -13.01
CA LYS A 37 5.52 4.42 -13.63
C LYS A 37 4.87 3.08 -13.92
N VAL A 38 3.65 2.88 -13.44
CA VAL A 38 2.89 1.64 -13.62
C VAL A 38 1.63 1.91 -14.43
N ASN A 39 1.46 1.17 -15.53
CA ASN A 39 0.24 1.25 -16.33
C ASN A 39 -0.93 0.60 -15.57
N MET A 40 -2.04 1.32 -15.48
CA MET A 40 -3.27 0.90 -14.81
C MET A 40 -4.32 0.34 -15.78
N LYS A 41 -3.97 0.22 -17.07
CA LYS A 41 -4.89 -0.08 -18.16
C LYS A 41 -4.53 -1.37 -18.89
N PRO A 42 -5.54 -2.11 -19.40
CA PRO A 42 -5.32 -3.32 -20.16
C PRO A 42 -4.38 -3.18 -21.36
N VAL A 43 -3.60 -4.24 -21.56
CA VAL A 43 -2.77 -4.56 -22.72
C VAL A 43 -3.29 -5.88 -23.30
N ALA A 44 -3.49 -5.92 -24.61
CA ALA A 44 -4.03 -7.05 -25.34
C ALA A 44 -3.20 -8.33 -25.11
N GLY A 45 -3.87 -9.46 -25.02
CA GLY A 45 -3.25 -10.77 -24.83
C GLY A 45 -3.83 -11.59 -23.68
N LYS A 46 -3.31 -12.82 -23.54
CA LYS A 46 -3.64 -13.71 -22.41
C LYS A 46 -3.14 -13.09 -21.12
N ALA A 47 -3.83 -13.36 -20.00
CA ALA A 47 -3.54 -12.62 -18.78
C ALA A 47 -3.62 -13.48 -17.51
N ILE A 48 -2.73 -13.18 -16.56
CA ILE A 48 -2.79 -13.65 -15.16
C ILE A 48 -2.82 -12.42 -14.26
N LEU A 49 -3.71 -12.42 -13.27
CA LEU A 49 -3.79 -11.40 -12.23
C LEU A 49 -3.26 -11.96 -10.91
N VAL A 50 -2.27 -11.32 -10.32
CA VAL A 50 -1.73 -11.67 -9.00
C VAL A 50 -2.15 -10.61 -7.98
N SER A 51 -2.83 -11.04 -6.93
CA SER A 51 -3.36 -10.20 -5.87
C SER A 51 -2.94 -10.74 -4.51
N GLY A 52 -2.85 -9.88 -3.50
CA GLY A 52 -2.28 -10.20 -2.20
C GLY A 52 -0.98 -9.43 -1.98
N HIS A 53 0.00 -10.05 -1.34
CA HIS A 53 1.26 -9.37 -0.97
C HIS A 53 2.53 -10.18 -1.31
N ASP A 54 2.40 -11.48 -1.57
CA ASP A 54 3.56 -12.37 -1.70
C ASP A 54 4.32 -12.15 -3.02
N LEU A 55 5.51 -11.57 -2.92
CA LEU A 55 6.40 -11.29 -4.06
C LEU A 55 7.10 -12.54 -4.59
N ILE A 56 7.25 -13.60 -3.77
CA ILE A 56 7.88 -14.85 -4.17
C ILE A 56 6.94 -15.61 -5.14
N ASP A 57 5.66 -15.68 -4.82
CA ASP A 57 4.65 -16.26 -5.71
C ASP A 57 4.59 -15.52 -7.05
N LEU A 58 4.67 -14.17 -7.03
CA LEU A 58 4.77 -13.38 -8.26
C LEU A 58 6.02 -13.72 -9.06
N LYS A 59 7.19 -13.84 -8.42
CA LYS A 59 8.44 -14.23 -9.10
C LYS A 59 8.31 -15.57 -9.80
N TYR A 60 7.76 -16.59 -9.14
CA TYR A 60 7.56 -17.90 -9.75
C TYR A 60 6.62 -17.85 -10.95
N ILE A 61 5.53 -17.07 -10.86
CA ILE A 61 4.61 -16.86 -11.99
C ILE A 61 5.35 -16.19 -13.15
N LEU A 62 6.13 -15.13 -12.89
CA LEU A 62 6.88 -14.40 -13.91
C LEU A 62 7.89 -15.30 -14.64
N GLU A 63 8.68 -16.06 -13.88
CA GLU A 63 9.66 -17.02 -14.42
C GLU A 63 8.99 -18.09 -15.30
N GLN A 64 7.83 -18.59 -14.89
CA GLN A 64 7.17 -19.69 -15.60
C GLN A 64 6.28 -19.23 -16.76
N THR A 65 5.95 -17.93 -16.83
CA THR A 65 5.17 -17.32 -17.91
C THR A 65 6.04 -16.68 -18.99
N GLU A 66 7.34 -16.57 -18.75
CA GLU A 66 8.29 -16.02 -19.72
C GLU A 66 8.23 -16.77 -21.07
N GLY A 67 8.07 -16.01 -22.16
CA GLY A 67 7.97 -16.56 -23.50
C GLY A 67 6.63 -17.25 -23.84
N LYS A 68 5.64 -17.25 -22.95
CA LYS A 68 4.33 -17.91 -23.18
C LYS A 68 3.24 -17.02 -23.78
N GLY A 69 3.55 -15.74 -24.03
CA GLY A 69 2.56 -14.78 -24.54
C GLY A 69 1.44 -14.46 -23.54
N ILE A 70 1.76 -14.51 -22.25
CA ILE A 70 0.85 -14.18 -21.13
C ILE A 70 1.35 -12.90 -20.47
N ASN A 71 0.48 -11.89 -20.42
CA ASN A 71 0.68 -10.67 -19.66
C ASN A 71 0.35 -10.94 -18.18
N VAL A 72 1.28 -10.64 -17.28
CA VAL A 72 1.06 -10.68 -15.84
C VAL A 72 0.68 -9.29 -15.35
N TYR A 73 -0.37 -9.23 -14.55
CA TYR A 73 -0.86 -8.03 -13.89
C TYR A 73 -0.79 -8.21 -12.38
N THR A 74 -0.51 -7.11 -11.68
CA THR A 74 -0.73 -7.01 -10.22
C THR A 74 -2.13 -6.47 -9.94
N HIS A 75 -2.63 -6.69 -8.72
CA HIS A 75 -3.83 -6.02 -8.20
C HIS A 75 -3.66 -5.65 -6.74
N GLY A 76 -4.25 -4.52 -6.34
CA GLY A 76 -4.26 -4.05 -4.96
C GLY A 76 -2.84 -3.89 -4.39
N GLU A 77 -2.58 -4.62 -3.30
CA GLU A 77 -1.30 -4.58 -2.58
C GLU A 77 -0.12 -5.17 -3.35
N MET A 78 -0.33 -5.76 -4.54
CA MET A 78 0.78 -6.18 -5.41
C MET A 78 1.32 -5.04 -6.28
N LEU A 79 0.68 -3.86 -6.35
CA LEU A 79 1.16 -2.71 -7.14
C LEU A 79 2.65 -2.37 -6.91
N PRO A 80 3.19 -2.37 -5.68
CA PRO A 80 4.59 -2.02 -5.44
C PRO A 80 5.60 -3.00 -6.05
N ALA A 81 5.19 -4.22 -6.43
CA ALA A 81 6.07 -5.20 -7.06
C ALA A 81 6.74 -4.68 -8.34
N HIS A 82 6.11 -3.73 -9.03
CA HIS A 82 6.64 -3.07 -10.23
C HIS A 82 7.91 -2.24 -9.96
N ALA A 83 8.09 -1.76 -8.73
CA ALA A 83 9.26 -0.97 -8.36
C ALA A 83 10.51 -1.79 -8.06
N TYR A 84 10.37 -3.11 -7.87
CA TYR A 84 11.48 -4.00 -7.57
C TYR A 84 12.27 -4.36 -8.85
N PRO A 85 13.59 -4.10 -8.92
CA PRO A 85 14.40 -4.36 -10.11
C PRO A 85 14.35 -5.82 -10.62
N GLU A 86 14.36 -6.81 -9.72
CA GLU A 86 14.31 -8.23 -10.11
C GLU A 86 12.92 -8.71 -10.52
N LEU A 87 11.89 -7.86 -10.39
CA LEU A 87 10.52 -8.13 -10.81
C LEU A 87 10.15 -7.21 -11.97
N GLY A 88 9.66 -6.00 -11.69
CA GLY A 88 9.23 -5.05 -12.71
C GLY A 88 10.35 -4.54 -13.62
N GLY A 89 11.59 -4.50 -13.13
CA GLY A 89 12.75 -4.14 -13.95
C GLY A 89 13.20 -5.25 -14.92
N LYS A 90 12.90 -6.51 -14.60
CA LYS A 90 13.42 -7.69 -15.30
C LYS A 90 12.43 -8.31 -16.28
N TYR A 91 11.14 -8.35 -15.93
CA TYR A 91 10.13 -9.07 -16.69
C TYR A 91 9.20 -8.12 -17.46
N PRO A 92 9.40 -7.90 -18.77
CA PRO A 92 8.61 -6.94 -19.55
C PRO A 92 7.14 -7.36 -19.71
N HIS A 93 6.81 -8.63 -19.47
CA HIS A 93 5.44 -9.13 -19.45
C HIS A 93 4.73 -8.93 -18.11
N LEU A 94 5.39 -8.33 -17.09
CA LEU A 94 4.70 -7.70 -15.96
C LEU A 94 4.18 -6.32 -16.41
N VAL A 95 3.04 -6.31 -17.09
CA VAL A 95 2.64 -5.17 -17.94
C VAL A 95 1.93 -4.03 -17.22
N GLY A 96 1.42 -4.27 -16.00
CA GLY A 96 0.72 -3.24 -15.24
C GLY A 96 0.00 -3.73 -13.99
N ASN A 97 -0.78 -2.83 -13.38
CA ASN A 97 -1.66 -3.13 -12.26
C ASN A 97 -3.12 -2.98 -12.70
N TYR A 98 -3.91 -4.04 -12.59
CA TYR A 98 -5.32 -4.02 -12.98
C TYR A 98 -6.20 -3.70 -11.77
N GLY A 99 -7.13 -2.76 -11.95
CA GLY A 99 -8.12 -2.43 -10.93
C GLY A 99 -7.60 -1.54 -9.81
N THR A 100 -8.27 -1.62 -8.66
CA THR A 100 -8.09 -0.71 -7.53
C THR A 100 -7.87 -1.49 -6.22
N ALA A 101 -8.40 -1.02 -5.10
CA ALA A 101 -8.34 -1.73 -3.83
C ALA A 101 -9.30 -2.92 -3.77
N TRP A 102 -9.00 -3.83 -2.84
CA TRP A 102 -9.59 -5.16 -2.71
C TRP A 102 -11.12 -5.21 -2.69
N GLN A 103 -11.81 -4.19 -2.16
CA GLN A 103 -13.27 -4.21 -2.06
C GLN A 103 -13.97 -4.19 -3.41
N ASN A 104 -13.29 -3.73 -4.48
CA ASN A 104 -13.85 -3.66 -5.83
C ASN A 104 -13.65 -4.96 -6.63
N GLN A 105 -12.95 -5.95 -6.05
CA GLN A 105 -12.55 -7.16 -6.77
C GLN A 105 -13.73 -7.95 -7.33
N GLN A 106 -14.93 -7.88 -6.74
CA GLN A 106 -16.10 -8.59 -7.27
C GLN A 106 -16.45 -8.15 -8.69
N LYS A 107 -16.31 -6.85 -8.98
CA LYS A 107 -16.52 -6.30 -10.31
C LYS A 107 -15.25 -6.41 -11.15
N GLU A 108 -14.10 -6.07 -10.57
CA GLU A 108 -12.84 -6.04 -11.31
C GLU A 108 -12.41 -7.45 -11.75
N PHE A 109 -12.40 -8.42 -10.84
CA PHE A 109 -12.03 -9.80 -11.19
C PHE A 109 -13.01 -10.43 -12.17
N ALA A 110 -14.32 -10.16 -12.04
CA ALA A 110 -15.31 -10.62 -13.01
C ALA A 110 -15.02 -10.11 -14.43
N ASN A 111 -14.55 -8.86 -14.56
CA ASN A 111 -14.19 -8.25 -15.84
C ASN A 111 -12.76 -8.56 -16.31
N PHE A 112 -11.90 -9.11 -15.46
CA PHE A 112 -10.56 -9.54 -15.84
C PHE A 112 -10.63 -10.83 -16.66
N PRO A 113 -10.23 -10.88 -17.93
CA PRO A 113 -10.46 -12.02 -18.81
C PRO A 113 -9.34 -13.08 -18.73
N GLY A 114 -8.85 -13.37 -17.52
CA GLY A 114 -7.69 -14.25 -17.29
C GLY A 114 -7.75 -15.03 -15.97
N ALA A 115 -6.72 -15.82 -15.70
CA ALA A 115 -6.59 -16.53 -14.42
C ALA A 115 -6.22 -15.56 -13.29
N ILE A 116 -6.65 -15.84 -12.07
CA ILE A 116 -6.43 -14.99 -10.89
C ILE A 116 -5.76 -15.80 -9.79
N VAL A 117 -4.69 -15.27 -9.19
CA VAL A 117 -3.99 -15.88 -8.05
C VAL A 117 -4.08 -14.96 -6.84
N MET A 118 -4.62 -15.49 -5.74
CA MET A 118 -4.74 -14.80 -4.45
C MET A 118 -3.69 -15.33 -3.47
N THR A 119 -2.62 -14.55 -3.25
CA THR A 119 -1.47 -14.94 -2.41
C THR A 119 -1.66 -14.68 -0.93
N SER A 120 -2.57 -13.75 -0.58
CA SER A 120 -2.95 -13.40 0.79
C SER A 120 -4.35 -12.81 0.83
N ASN A 121 -4.76 -12.27 1.99
CA ASN A 121 -5.91 -11.38 2.07
C ASN A 121 -5.73 -10.14 1.16
N CYS A 122 -6.80 -9.48 0.71
CA CYS A 122 -8.21 -9.73 1.02
C CYS A 122 -8.92 -10.44 -0.14
N LEU A 123 -9.59 -11.56 0.16
CA LEU A 123 -10.47 -12.26 -0.79
C LEU A 123 -11.92 -12.07 -0.36
N ILE A 124 -12.78 -11.61 -1.26
CA ILE A 124 -14.24 -11.57 -1.07
C ILE A 124 -14.91 -12.59 -1.99
N ASN A 125 -16.19 -12.88 -1.70
CA ASN A 125 -16.95 -13.94 -2.36
C ASN A 125 -16.84 -13.91 -3.90
N PRO A 126 -16.16 -14.90 -4.53
CA PRO A 126 -15.97 -14.97 -5.97
C PRO A 126 -17.23 -15.40 -6.73
N GLU A 127 -18.19 -16.05 -6.06
CA GLU A 127 -19.44 -16.50 -6.67
C GLU A 127 -20.30 -15.32 -7.15
N LYS A 128 -20.23 -14.17 -6.45
CA LYS A 128 -20.98 -12.97 -6.86
C LYS A 128 -20.55 -12.43 -8.22
N GLY A 129 -19.30 -12.68 -8.63
CA GLY A 129 -18.76 -12.27 -9.93
C GLY A 129 -18.55 -13.43 -10.91
N ALA A 130 -18.94 -14.65 -10.54
CA ALA A 130 -18.80 -15.87 -11.35
C ALA A 130 -17.38 -16.05 -11.96
N TYR A 131 -16.33 -15.86 -11.15
CA TYR A 131 -14.93 -16.04 -11.57
C TYR A 131 -14.18 -17.10 -10.75
N ALA A 132 -14.89 -17.86 -9.92
CA ALA A 132 -14.31 -18.89 -9.05
C ALA A 132 -13.59 -20.00 -9.85
N ASP A 133 -14.06 -20.32 -11.05
CA ASP A 133 -13.52 -21.40 -11.91
C ASP A 133 -12.13 -21.09 -12.48
N ARG A 134 -11.72 -19.81 -12.47
CA ARG A 134 -10.42 -19.31 -12.94
C ARG A 134 -9.62 -18.60 -11.86
N MET A 135 -10.00 -18.80 -10.61
CA MET A 135 -9.28 -18.30 -9.45
C MET A 135 -8.54 -19.42 -8.75
N PHE A 136 -7.37 -19.09 -8.23
CA PHE A 136 -6.50 -19.95 -7.45
C PHE A 136 -6.17 -19.25 -6.14
N THR A 137 -6.28 -19.97 -5.05
CA THR A 137 -5.84 -19.51 -3.72
C THR A 137 -4.47 -20.07 -3.39
N ARG A 138 -3.72 -19.35 -2.57
CA ARG A 138 -2.35 -19.68 -2.15
C ARG A 138 -2.14 -19.48 -0.67
N ASN A 139 -1.04 -20.04 -0.14
CA ASN A 139 -0.61 -19.85 1.24
C ASN A 139 -1.75 -20.14 2.23
N ILE A 140 -2.09 -19.16 3.06
CA ILE A 140 -3.16 -19.25 4.07
C ILE A 140 -4.55 -18.90 3.50
N VAL A 141 -4.66 -18.54 2.22
CA VAL A 141 -5.93 -18.17 1.59
C VAL A 141 -6.69 -19.42 1.16
N GLY A 142 -7.99 -19.45 1.43
CA GLY A 142 -8.88 -20.50 0.94
C GLY A 142 -10.31 -20.00 0.76
N TRP A 143 -11.01 -20.58 -0.20
CA TRP A 143 -12.44 -20.36 -0.40
C TRP A 143 -13.10 -21.65 -0.90
N PRO A 144 -14.22 -22.11 -0.32
CA PRO A 144 -14.89 -23.34 -0.77
C PRO A 144 -15.23 -23.31 -2.27
N GLY A 145 -14.80 -24.35 -3.00
CA GLY A 145 -15.03 -24.46 -4.45
C GLY A 145 -13.99 -23.76 -5.32
N VAL A 146 -13.11 -22.94 -4.75
CA VAL A 146 -11.97 -22.36 -5.46
C VAL A 146 -10.78 -23.30 -5.31
N LYS A 147 -10.02 -23.50 -6.40
CA LYS A 147 -8.85 -24.35 -6.39
C LYS A 147 -7.75 -23.75 -5.49
N HIS A 148 -7.15 -24.58 -4.66
CA HIS A 148 -5.99 -24.20 -3.85
C HIS A 148 -4.72 -24.71 -4.52
N HIS A 149 -3.80 -23.79 -4.86
CA HIS A 149 -2.55 -24.12 -5.54
C HIS A 149 -1.44 -24.39 -4.52
N GLU A 150 -0.86 -25.59 -4.55
CA GLU A 150 0.26 -26.00 -3.70
C GLU A 150 1.57 -26.11 -4.49
N GLY A 151 2.70 -25.92 -3.81
CA GLY A 151 4.03 -26.03 -4.42
C GLY A 151 4.44 -24.78 -5.20
N HIS A 152 5.42 -24.94 -6.11
CA HIS A 152 5.98 -23.83 -6.91
C HIS A 152 5.69 -23.99 -8.41
N ASP A 153 4.95 -25.03 -8.83
CA ASP A 153 4.65 -25.29 -10.24
C ASP A 153 3.31 -24.67 -10.65
N PHE A 154 3.36 -23.47 -11.24
CA PHE A 154 2.18 -22.72 -11.68
C PHE A 154 1.65 -23.18 -13.05
N SER A 155 2.05 -24.35 -13.56
CA SER A 155 1.59 -24.87 -14.87
C SER A 155 0.06 -24.87 -14.99
N GLU A 156 -0.66 -25.24 -13.93
CA GLU A 156 -2.12 -25.25 -13.94
C GLU A 156 -2.74 -23.85 -14.05
N VAL A 157 -2.15 -22.85 -13.39
CA VAL A 157 -2.57 -21.44 -13.52
C VAL A 157 -2.33 -20.94 -14.93
N ILE A 158 -1.18 -21.30 -15.51
CA ILE A 158 -0.77 -20.94 -16.85
C ILE A 158 -1.70 -21.56 -17.90
N GLU A 159 -2.02 -22.85 -17.77
CA GLU A 159 -2.97 -23.55 -18.64
C GLU A 159 -4.34 -22.87 -18.59
N LYS A 160 -4.84 -22.57 -17.38
CA LYS A 160 -6.11 -21.85 -17.22
C LYS A 160 -6.08 -20.47 -17.88
N ALA A 161 -4.98 -19.72 -17.75
CA ALA A 161 -4.84 -18.42 -18.40
C ALA A 161 -4.84 -18.51 -19.94
N LEU A 162 -4.26 -19.57 -20.49
CA LEU A 162 -4.27 -19.85 -21.94
C LEU A 162 -5.66 -20.21 -22.45
N GLU A 163 -6.48 -20.89 -21.64
CA GLU A 163 -7.89 -21.19 -21.93
C GLU A 163 -8.79 -19.94 -21.89
N CYS A 164 -8.52 -18.98 -21.01
CA CYS A 164 -9.30 -17.75 -20.89
C CYS A 164 -9.22 -16.85 -22.13
N GLU A 165 -10.20 -15.96 -22.34
CA GLU A 165 -10.24 -15.09 -23.54
C GLU A 165 -9.00 -14.18 -23.68
N GLY A 166 -8.51 -13.61 -22.57
CA GLY A 166 -7.55 -12.52 -22.59
C GLY A 166 -8.17 -11.17 -22.97
N PHE A 167 -7.38 -10.10 -22.88
CA PHE A 167 -7.82 -8.79 -23.34
C PHE A 167 -7.74 -8.71 -24.87
N LYS A 168 -8.80 -8.21 -25.51
CA LYS A 168 -8.90 -8.13 -26.98
C LYS A 168 -8.14 -6.95 -27.56
N PHE A 169 -8.01 -5.88 -26.80
CA PHE A 169 -7.43 -4.61 -27.24
C PHE A 169 -6.60 -4.00 -26.13
N ASP A 170 -5.62 -3.20 -26.51
CA ASP A 170 -4.98 -2.24 -25.62
C ASP A 170 -5.99 -1.13 -25.28
N GLU A 171 -6.00 -0.70 -24.02
CA GLU A 171 -6.62 0.57 -23.62
C GLU A 171 -5.57 1.68 -23.59
N PHE A 172 -5.99 2.93 -23.80
CA PHE A 172 -5.08 4.07 -23.66
C PHE A 172 -4.44 4.06 -22.27
N PRO A 173 -3.10 4.06 -22.17
CA PRO A 173 -2.43 3.86 -20.90
C PRO A 173 -2.72 5.02 -19.95
N HIS A 174 -2.88 4.68 -18.68
CA HIS A 174 -2.99 5.63 -17.58
C HIS A 174 -2.01 5.19 -16.51
N PHE A 175 -1.17 6.10 -16.04
CA PHE A 175 -0.04 5.76 -15.18
C PHE A 175 -0.24 6.28 -13.77
N THR A 176 0.12 5.46 -12.79
CA THR A 176 0.40 5.89 -11.43
C THR A 176 1.89 5.71 -11.12
N MET A 177 2.36 6.23 -9.99
CA MET A 177 3.74 6.08 -9.53
C MET A 177 3.79 5.21 -8.28
N THR A 178 4.82 4.38 -8.16
CA THR A 178 5.16 3.62 -6.95
C THR A 178 6.67 3.51 -6.79
N GLY A 179 7.17 2.99 -5.67
CA GLY A 179 8.60 2.71 -5.47
C GLY A 179 9.40 3.81 -4.78
N PHE A 180 8.74 4.75 -4.12
CA PHE A 180 9.41 5.70 -3.21
C PHE A 180 9.62 5.05 -1.83
N ALA A 181 10.26 3.87 -1.79
CA ALA A 181 10.61 3.17 -0.56
C ALA A 181 11.86 3.79 0.09
N ARG A 182 12.39 3.19 1.18
CA ARG A 182 13.50 3.74 1.98
C ARG A 182 14.67 4.24 1.13
N ASN A 183 15.23 3.43 0.24
CA ASN A 183 16.44 3.82 -0.50
C ASN A 183 16.20 5.04 -1.40
N ALA A 184 15.12 5.02 -2.18
CA ALA A 184 14.74 6.13 -3.06
C ALA A 184 14.44 7.43 -2.27
N LEU A 185 13.75 7.31 -1.13
CA LEU A 185 13.48 8.47 -0.27
C LEU A 185 14.75 9.02 0.36
N MET A 186 15.67 8.17 0.80
CA MET A 186 16.96 8.57 1.37
C MET A 186 17.86 9.25 0.33
N GLU A 187 17.88 8.75 -0.90
CA GLU A 187 18.58 9.40 -2.02
C GLU A 187 17.99 10.77 -2.36
N ALA A 188 16.67 10.93 -2.24
CA ALA A 188 15.98 12.20 -2.47
C ALA A 188 16.05 13.17 -1.26
N ALA A 189 16.40 12.68 -0.07
CA ALA A 189 16.33 13.45 1.17
C ALA A 189 17.08 14.79 1.12
N PRO A 190 18.33 14.90 0.58
CA PRO A 190 19.03 16.18 0.51
C PRO A 190 18.24 17.26 -0.26
N ALA A 191 17.61 16.90 -1.38
CA ALA A 191 16.80 17.82 -2.17
C ALA A 191 15.52 18.23 -1.43
N VAL A 192 14.87 17.27 -0.76
CA VAL A 192 13.67 17.53 0.07
C VAL A 192 14.02 18.49 1.21
N ILE A 193 15.12 18.27 1.91
CA ILE A 193 15.58 19.12 3.02
C ILE A 193 15.88 20.54 2.54
N GLU A 194 16.50 20.70 1.36
CA GLU A 194 16.72 22.01 0.77
C GLU A 194 15.40 22.75 0.54
N GLN A 195 14.39 22.08 -0.03
CA GLN A 195 13.08 22.67 -0.28
C GLN A 195 12.32 23.00 1.02
N VAL A 196 12.47 22.20 2.07
CA VAL A 196 11.92 22.51 3.41
C VAL A 196 12.60 23.76 3.98
N LYS A 197 13.94 23.82 3.96
CA LYS A 197 14.71 24.97 4.47
C LYS A 197 14.43 26.26 3.68
N ALA A 198 14.14 26.14 2.39
CA ALA A 198 13.73 27.24 1.53
C ALA A 198 12.28 27.70 1.75
N GLY A 199 11.47 26.96 2.52
CA GLY A 199 10.06 27.25 2.76
C GLY A 199 9.12 26.85 1.62
N ASN A 200 9.60 26.09 0.63
CA ASN A 200 8.80 25.61 -0.50
C ASN A 200 7.98 24.36 -0.15
N ILE A 201 8.48 23.55 0.80
CA ILE A 201 7.74 22.44 1.41
C ILE A 201 7.51 22.80 2.86
N ARG A 202 6.26 23.04 3.24
CA ARG A 202 5.92 23.40 4.62
C ARG A 202 5.52 22.21 5.49
N HIS A 203 4.98 21.15 4.88
CA HIS A 203 4.43 20.01 5.62
C HIS A 203 4.40 18.72 4.80
N PHE A 204 4.48 17.60 5.49
CA PHE A 204 4.34 16.25 4.96
C PHE A 204 3.09 15.61 5.56
N PHE A 205 2.26 15.00 4.72
CA PHE A 205 1.14 14.19 5.17
C PHE A 205 1.39 12.74 4.78
N LEU A 206 1.46 11.86 5.76
CA LEU A 206 1.34 10.43 5.50
C LEU A 206 -0.14 10.08 5.52
N VAL A 207 -0.73 9.89 4.34
CA VAL A 207 -2.12 9.50 4.15
C VAL A 207 -2.14 8.10 3.56
N GLY A 208 -2.64 7.10 4.30
CA GLY A 208 -2.54 5.72 3.82
C GLY A 208 -3.13 4.69 4.77
N GLY A 209 -2.76 3.43 4.60
CA GLY A 209 -3.29 2.30 5.36
C GLY A 209 -4.29 1.47 4.56
N CYS A 210 -5.30 0.89 5.21
CA CYS A 210 -6.20 -0.05 4.53
C CYS A 210 -7.52 0.57 4.06
N ASP A 211 -7.87 0.33 2.80
CA ASP A 211 -9.13 0.77 2.20
C ASP A 211 -10.33 -0.17 2.51
N GLY A 212 -11.54 0.25 2.12
CA GLY A 212 -12.77 -0.52 2.19
C GLY A 212 -13.96 0.16 1.51
N ASP A 213 -15.16 -0.37 1.75
CA ASP A 213 -16.40 -0.01 1.02
C ASP A 213 -17.19 1.17 1.63
N LYS A 214 -16.90 1.53 2.89
CA LYS A 214 -17.54 2.63 3.61
C LYS A 214 -17.43 3.97 2.87
N LYS A 215 -18.54 4.68 2.72
CA LYS A 215 -18.62 5.99 2.04
C LYS A 215 -17.78 7.06 2.74
N GLU A 216 -17.66 6.96 4.06
CA GLU A 216 -16.88 7.84 4.91
C GLU A 216 -15.39 7.88 4.52
N ARG A 217 -14.90 6.85 3.82
CA ARG A 217 -13.53 6.83 3.27
C ARG A 217 -13.29 7.84 2.17
N ASN A 218 -14.34 8.49 1.64
CA ASN A 218 -14.19 9.65 0.75
C ASN A 218 -13.43 10.80 1.44
N TYR A 219 -13.42 10.84 2.78
CA TYR A 219 -12.57 11.75 3.55
C TYR A 219 -11.12 11.75 3.05
N PHE A 220 -10.50 10.58 2.79
CA PHE A 220 -9.09 10.53 2.39
C PHE A 220 -8.85 11.10 1.00
N THR A 221 -9.78 10.88 0.07
CA THR A 221 -9.76 11.54 -1.25
C THR A 221 -9.87 13.06 -1.10
N GLU A 222 -10.82 13.55 -0.32
CA GLU A 222 -11.03 15.00 -0.17
C GLU A 222 -9.91 15.66 0.63
N PHE A 223 -9.35 14.98 1.63
CA PHE A 223 -8.19 15.45 2.39
C PHE A 223 -6.98 15.66 1.47
N THR A 224 -6.64 14.67 0.65
CA THR A 224 -5.50 14.78 -0.27
C THR A 224 -5.72 15.83 -1.36
N LYS A 225 -6.95 16.04 -1.83
CA LYS A 225 -7.29 17.16 -2.75
C LYS A 225 -7.16 18.53 -2.10
N ALA A 226 -7.60 18.65 -0.84
CA ALA A 226 -7.56 19.90 -0.09
C ALA A 226 -6.17 20.23 0.47
N ALA A 227 -5.26 19.25 0.49
CA ALA A 227 -3.89 19.43 0.93
C ALA A 227 -3.17 20.53 0.12
N PRO A 228 -2.64 21.58 0.77
CA PRO A 228 -2.08 22.73 0.07
C PRO A 228 -0.87 22.39 -0.81
N GLN A 229 -0.67 23.17 -1.86
CA GLN A 229 0.27 22.86 -2.95
C GLN A 229 1.75 22.85 -2.53
N ASP A 230 2.07 23.41 -1.37
CA ASP A 230 3.37 23.42 -0.71
C ASP A 230 3.55 22.24 0.28
N THR A 231 2.77 21.18 0.13
CA THR A 231 2.83 19.97 0.97
C THR A 231 3.08 18.71 0.14
N LEU A 232 3.75 17.72 0.74
CA LEU A 232 3.96 16.39 0.15
C LEU A 232 3.02 15.36 0.77
N ILE A 233 2.47 14.48 -0.07
CA ILE A 233 1.64 13.33 0.32
C ILE A 233 2.49 12.05 0.20
N LEU A 234 2.83 11.47 1.34
CA LEU A 234 3.34 10.11 1.41
C LEU A 234 2.16 9.15 1.57
N THR A 235 2.20 8.03 0.84
CA THR A 235 1.18 6.99 0.98
C THR A 235 1.79 5.60 1.03
N LEU A 236 1.00 4.66 1.52
CA LEU A 236 1.32 3.25 1.57
C LEU A 236 0.02 2.46 1.67
N ALA A 237 0.12 1.18 1.33
CA ALA A 237 -0.97 0.23 1.36
C ALA A 237 -2.18 0.61 0.48
N CYS A 238 -3.21 -0.25 0.48
CA CYS A 238 -4.33 -0.14 -0.45
C CYS A 238 -5.19 1.12 -0.28
N GLY A 239 -5.06 1.86 0.82
CA GLY A 239 -5.65 3.19 1.01
C GLY A 239 -5.27 4.18 -0.09
N LYS A 240 -4.10 3.98 -0.72
CA LYS A 240 -3.63 4.79 -1.85
C LYS A 240 -4.64 4.85 -3.00
N PHE A 241 -5.41 3.79 -3.24
CA PHE A 241 -6.36 3.71 -4.35
C PHE A 241 -7.56 4.67 -4.22
N LYS A 242 -7.67 5.40 -3.11
CA LYS A 242 -8.63 6.51 -2.97
C LYS A 242 -8.20 7.77 -3.70
N PHE A 243 -6.93 7.90 -4.05
CA PHE A 243 -6.39 9.14 -4.58
C PHE A 243 -5.16 8.99 -5.49
N ASN A 244 -4.63 7.79 -5.73
CA ASN A 244 -3.46 7.57 -6.58
C ASN A 244 -3.70 7.78 -8.09
N ASP A 245 -4.94 8.04 -8.48
CA ASP A 245 -5.37 8.46 -9.82
C ASP A 245 -5.52 9.98 -9.96
N LEU A 246 -5.27 10.75 -8.88
CA LEU A 246 -5.28 12.20 -8.90
C LEU A 246 -3.94 12.79 -9.36
N GLU A 247 -4.00 13.97 -9.99
CA GLU A 247 -2.82 14.73 -10.39
C GLU A 247 -2.38 15.67 -9.25
N PHE A 248 -1.25 15.36 -8.61
CA PHE A 248 -0.72 16.15 -7.50
C PHE A 248 0.33 17.20 -7.89
N GLY A 249 0.96 17.06 -9.06
CA GLY A 249 2.06 17.92 -9.49
C GLY A 249 3.37 17.65 -8.74
N ASP A 250 4.27 18.62 -8.78
CA ASP A 250 5.58 18.59 -8.12
C ASP A 250 5.90 19.93 -7.45
N ILE A 251 6.87 19.92 -6.52
CA ILE A 251 7.46 21.11 -5.91
C ILE A 251 8.92 21.15 -6.35
N ASN A 252 9.24 22.02 -7.30
CA ASN A 252 10.59 22.20 -7.85
C ASN A 252 11.22 20.87 -8.33
N GLY A 253 10.43 20.03 -9.00
CA GLY A 253 10.84 18.71 -9.51
C GLY A 253 10.66 17.55 -8.53
N ILE A 254 10.26 17.80 -7.28
CA ILE A 254 9.95 16.75 -6.29
C ILE A 254 8.46 16.37 -6.40
N PRO A 255 8.10 15.14 -6.80
CA PRO A 255 6.70 14.73 -6.91
C PRO A 255 5.95 14.93 -5.60
N ARG A 256 4.75 15.53 -5.66
CA ARG A 256 3.92 15.72 -4.47
C ARG A 256 3.29 14.44 -3.94
N PHE A 257 3.23 13.39 -4.76
CA PHE A 257 2.69 12.09 -4.38
C PHE A 257 3.82 11.05 -4.36
N LEU A 258 4.06 10.48 -3.19
CA LEU A 258 5.15 9.53 -2.93
C LEU A 258 4.55 8.24 -2.36
N ASP A 259 4.35 7.25 -3.23
CA ASP A 259 3.90 5.91 -2.81
C ASP A 259 5.09 5.05 -2.35
N VAL A 260 5.11 4.77 -1.05
CA VAL A 260 6.18 4.06 -0.34
C VAL A 260 6.08 2.55 -0.52
N GLY A 261 4.89 2.03 -0.83
CA GLY A 261 4.70 0.61 -1.11
C GLY A 261 3.48 -0.01 -0.41
N GLN A 262 3.62 -1.26 0.05
CA GLN A 262 2.60 -2.05 0.73
C GLN A 262 2.39 -1.58 2.18
N CYS A 263 1.49 -2.23 2.91
CA CYS A 263 1.33 -1.98 4.36
C CYS A 263 2.60 -2.26 5.19
N ASN A 264 3.42 -3.24 4.81
CA ASN A 264 4.72 -3.54 5.44
C ASN A 264 5.76 -2.43 5.21
N ASP A 265 5.66 -1.69 4.11
CA ASP A 265 6.53 -0.54 3.82
C ASP A 265 6.30 0.66 4.75
N ALA A 266 5.39 0.54 5.73
CA ALA A 266 5.37 1.41 6.91
C ALA A 266 6.74 1.45 7.62
N TYR A 267 7.53 0.38 7.55
CA TYR A 267 8.91 0.39 8.01
C TYR A 267 9.77 1.42 7.25
N SER A 268 9.69 1.46 5.92
CA SER A 268 10.37 2.46 5.08
C SER A 268 9.98 3.89 5.46
N ALA A 269 8.69 4.13 5.70
CA ALA A 269 8.20 5.45 6.13
C ALA A 269 8.73 5.84 7.53
N ILE A 270 8.81 4.89 8.47
CA ILE A 270 9.41 5.12 9.80
C ILE A 270 10.91 5.45 9.67
N GLN A 271 11.66 4.71 8.82
CA GLN A 271 13.08 5.00 8.62
C GLN A 271 13.30 6.39 8.05
N LEU A 272 12.46 6.83 7.09
CA LEU A 272 12.53 8.19 6.58
C LEU A 272 12.28 9.22 7.69
N ALA A 273 11.24 9.04 8.50
CA ALA A 273 10.94 9.97 9.59
C ALA A 273 12.13 10.07 10.57
N LEU A 274 12.74 8.95 10.94
CA LEU A 274 13.94 8.93 11.79
C LEU A 274 15.13 9.67 11.13
N ALA A 275 15.37 9.46 9.84
CA ALA A 275 16.45 10.12 9.11
C ALA A 275 16.23 11.63 8.97
N LEU A 276 14.99 12.06 8.72
CA LEU A 276 14.64 13.47 8.69
C LEU A 276 14.82 14.11 10.07
N ALA A 277 14.37 13.45 11.13
CA ALA A 277 14.54 13.93 12.51
C ALA A 277 16.01 14.11 12.86
N GLU A 278 16.86 13.13 12.53
CA GLU A 278 18.32 13.25 12.69
C GLU A 278 18.89 14.43 11.90
N THR A 279 18.44 14.62 10.65
CA THR A 279 18.97 15.70 9.78
C THR A 279 18.51 17.10 10.22
N PHE A 280 17.32 17.21 10.82
CA PHE A 280 16.80 18.46 11.38
C PHE A 280 17.21 18.67 12.85
N GLU A 281 17.97 17.73 13.43
CA GLU A 281 18.39 17.75 14.84
C GLU A 281 17.20 17.93 15.79
N CYS A 282 16.09 17.23 15.49
CA CYS A 282 14.84 17.28 16.26
C CYS A 282 14.30 15.89 16.57
N GLU A 283 13.29 15.82 17.42
CA GLU A 283 12.55 14.57 17.66
C GLU A 283 11.57 14.29 16.51
N VAL A 284 11.22 13.02 16.29
CA VAL A 284 10.29 12.64 15.20
C VAL A 284 8.94 13.36 15.30
N ASN A 285 8.45 13.60 16.52
CA ASN A 285 7.19 14.30 16.76
C ASN A 285 7.27 15.83 16.54
N GLU A 286 8.47 16.37 16.31
CA GLU A 286 8.70 17.79 16.00
C GLU A 286 8.84 18.04 14.50
N LEU A 287 8.91 16.96 13.70
CA LEU A 287 8.89 17.09 12.24
C LEU A 287 7.56 17.70 11.77
N PRO A 288 7.57 18.46 10.65
CA PRO A 288 6.36 18.93 10.01
C PRO A 288 5.66 17.77 9.27
N LEU A 289 5.32 16.71 10.00
CA LEU A 289 4.76 15.45 9.50
C LEU A 289 3.47 15.15 10.27
N SER A 290 2.40 14.82 9.55
CA SER A 290 1.16 14.35 10.16
C SER A 290 0.71 13.03 9.57
N LEU A 291 0.22 12.14 10.44
CA LEU A 291 -0.18 10.77 10.08
C LEU A 291 -1.72 10.69 10.08
N ILE A 292 -2.28 10.39 8.90
CA ILE A 292 -3.70 10.26 8.65
C ILE A 292 -3.94 8.84 8.13
N LEU A 293 -4.26 7.93 9.06
CA LEU A 293 -4.28 6.50 8.81
C LEU A 293 -5.70 5.97 8.66
N SER A 294 -5.94 5.34 7.52
CA SER A 294 -7.08 4.48 7.28
C SER A 294 -6.79 3.06 7.80
N TRP A 295 -7.77 2.41 8.40
CA TRP A 295 -7.63 1.02 8.84
C TRP A 295 -8.83 0.16 8.38
N PHE A 296 -8.63 -1.15 8.32
CA PHE A 296 -9.68 -2.11 8.02
C PHE A 296 -9.42 -3.45 8.71
N GLU A 297 -8.24 -4.03 8.50
CA GLU A 297 -7.86 -5.35 9.00
C GLU A 297 -6.67 -5.29 9.95
N GLN A 298 -6.13 -6.44 10.34
CA GLN A 298 -5.23 -6.59 11.48
C GLN A 298 -3.81 -6.09 11.23
N LYS A 299 -3.31 -6.08 9.97
CA LYS A 299 -1.98 -5.52 9.67
C LYS A 299 -1.96 -4.01 9.94
N ALA A 300 -3.03 -3.29 9.60
CA ALA A 300 -3.13 -1.86 9.96
C ALA A 300 -3.08 -1.63 11.48
N ILE A 301 -3.66 -2.53 12.28
CA ILE A 301 -3.61 -2.45 13.74
C ILE A 301 -2.21 -2.74 14.27
N ALA A 302 -1.50 -3.71 13.71
CA ALA A 302 -0.12 -3.99 14.07
C ALA A 302 0.82 -2.80 13.75
N VAL A 303 0.59 -2.13 12.61
CA VAL A 303 1.30 -0.89 12.25
C VAL A 303 0.96 0.24 13.23
N LEU A 304 -0.32 0.43 13.60
CA LEU A 304 -0.70 1.44 14.61
C LEU A 304 -0.01 1.17 15.96
N LEU A 305 -0.02 -0.08 16.44
CA LEU A 305 0.69 -0.46 17.66
C LEU A 305 2.19 -0.21 17.56
N THR A 306 2.79 -0.42 16.39
CA THR A 306 4.20 -0.12 16.14
C THR A 306 4.48 1.37 16.33
N LEU A 307 3.67 2.23 15.71
CA LEU A 307 3.82 3.68 15.82
C LEU A 307 3.67 4.15 17.27
N LEU A 308 2.65 3.66 17.99
CA LEU A 308 2.44 3.97 19.40
C LEU A 308 3.61 3.48 20.28
N ALA A 309 4.12 2.27 20.04
CA ALA A 309 5.25 1.70 20.78
C ALA A 309 6.55 2.46 20.53
N LEU A 310 6.75 3.01 19.32
CA LEU A 310 7.87 3.89 19.00
C LEU A 310 7.70 5.32 19.53
N GLY A 311 6.59 5.63 20.21
CA GLY A 311 6.34 6.94 20.80
C GLY A 311 5.88 8.00 19.80
N ILE A 312 5.37 7.59 18.63
CA ILE A 312 4.78 8.50 17.64
C ILE A 312 3.44 9.02 18.18
N LYS A 313 3.26 10.34 18.10
CA LYS A 313 2.11 11.06 18.63
C LYS A 313 1.24 11.67 17.54
N ASP A 314 0.07 12.15 17.95
CA ASP A 314 -0.88 12.92 17.15
C ASP A 314 -1.35 12.25 15.85
N ILE A 315 -1.45 10.92 15.89
CA ILE A 315 -1.98 10.10 14.80
C ILE A 315 -3.50 10.31 14.70
N ARG A 316 -3.99 10.59 13.49
CA ARG A 316 -5.42 10.59 13.15
C ARG A 316 -5.80 9.27 12.52
N VAL A 317 -6.82 8.59 13.04
CA VAL A 317 -7.27 7.28 12.53
C VAL A 317 -8.73 7.28 12.10
N GLY A 318 -9.04 6.53 11.03
CA GLY A 318 -10.39 6.50 10.48
C GLY A 318 -10.67 5.33 9.52
N PRO A 319 -11.88 5.24 8.96
CA PRO A 319 -12.96 6.24 9.07
C PRO A 319 -13.78 6.16 10.36
N THR A 320 -13.69 5.04 11.09
CA THR A 320 -14.41 4.82 12.37
C THR A 320 -13.47 4.18 13.37
N ALA A 321 -13.71 4.36 14.67
CA ALA A 321 -13.00 3.58 15.69
C ALA A 321 -13.21 2.07 15.46
N PRO A 322 -12.18 1.22 15.63
CA PRO A 322 -12.36 -0.21 15.75
C PRO A 322 -13.29 -0.56 16.91
N ALA A 323 -14.19 -1.52 16.68
CA ALA A 323 -15.17 -1.94 17.70
C ALA A 323 -14.52 -2.49 18.98
N PHE A 324 -13.26 -2.95 18.90
CA PHE A 324 -12.49 -3.43 20.05
C PHE A 324 -11.76 -2.29 20.80
N LEU A 325 -11.74 -1.06 20.29
CA LEU A 325 -11.26 0.11 21.02
C LEU A 325 -12.44 0.75 21.75
N THR A 326 -12.54 0.48 23.05
CA THR A 326 -13.57 1.09 23.91
C THR A 326 -13.31 2.59 24.08
N GLU A 327 -14.34 3.36 24.40
CA GLU A 327 -14.20 4.80 24.66
C GLU A 327 -13.14 5.11 25.72
N ASN A 328 -13.11 4.32 26.81
CA ASN A 328 -12.10 4.47 27.86
C ASN A 328 -10.67 4.27 27.31
N LEU A 329 -10.46 3.28 26.45
CA LEU A 329 -9.15 3.03 25.84
C LEU A 329 -8.77 4.13 24.85
N ILE A 330 -9.72 4.62 24.05
CA ILE A 330 -9.47 5.73 23.11
C ILE A 330 -9.08 6.99 23.89
N ASN A 331 -9.80 7.33 24.96
CA ASN A 331 -9.50 8.49 25.78
C ASN A 331 -8.13 8.36 26.44
N HIS A 332 -7.80 7.18 26.97
CA HIS A 332 -6.49 6.92 27.55
C HIS A 332 -5.36 7.07 26.50
N LEU A 333 -5.53 6.51 25.30
CA LEU A 333 -4.55 6.67 24.22
C LEU A 333 -4.46 8.13 23.74
N ASN A 334 -5.57 8.86 23.71
CA ASN A 334 -5.58 10.29 23.39
C ASN A 334 -4.78 11.11 24.41
N GLU A 335 -4.99 10.88 25.71
CA GLU A 335 -4.25 11.56 26.78
C GLU A 335 -2.74 11.28 26.73
N GLN A 336 -2.34 10.05 26.37
CA GLN A 336 -0.94 9.65 26.35
C GLN A 336 -0.21 10.02 25.06
N THR A 337 -0.88 9.91 23.91
CA THR A 337 -0.23 10.00 22.59
C THR A 337 -0.88 10.99 21.64
N GLY A 338 -1.99 11.63 22.00
CA GLY A 338 -2.74 12.51 21.09
C GLY A 338 -3.49 11.76 19.98
N LEU A 339 -3.56 10.41 20.06
CA LEU A 339 -4.32 9.58 19.13
C LEU A 339 -5.77 10.06 19.07
N ARG A 340 -6.29 10.32 17.87
CA ARG A 340 -7.64 10.83 17.69
C ARG A 340 -8.30 10.26 16.45
N LEU A 341 -9.62 10.24 16.44
CA LEU A 341 -10.37 9.92 15.22
C LEU A 341 -10.32 11.09 14.24
N ILE A 342 -10.40 10.81 12.94
CA ILE A 342 -10.62 11.85 11.93
C ILE A 342 -11.95 12.58 12.17
N THR A 343 -12.02 13.84 11.75
CA THR A 343 -13.22 14.68 11.85
C THR A 343 -13.71 15.09 10.45
N THR A 344 -13.80 16.39 10.14
CA THR A 344 -13.97 16.88 8.77
C THR A 344 -12.62 17.27 8.19
N VAL A 345 -12.51 17.27 6.86
CA VAL A 345 -11.26 17.63 6.17
C VAL A 345 -10.81 19.04 6.56
N GLU A 346 -11.75 19.98 6.63
CA GLU A 346 -11.48 21.38 6.97
C GLU A 346 -10.96 21.51 8.40
N GLN A 347 -11.59 20.84 9.36
CA GLN A 347 -11.19 20.89 10.76
C GLN A 347 -9.82 20.22 10.95
N ASP A 348 -9.61 19.04 10.38
CA ASP A 348 -8.35 18.32 10.54
C ASP A 348 -7.19 19.07 9.87
N LEU A 349 -7.39 19.68 8.69
CA LEU A 349 -6.36 20.50 8.05
C LEU A 349 -6.06 21.76 8.86
N ALA A 350 -7.08 22.46 9.38
CA ALA A 350 -6.88 23.61 10.24
C ALA A 350 -6.11 23.23 11.52
N ASP A 351 -6.53 22.15 12.19
CA ASP A 351 -5.87 21.67 13.40
C ASP A 351 -4.41 21.24 13.18
N ILE A 352 -4.07 20.71 11.99
CA ILE A 352 -2.71 20.29 11.66
C ILE A 352 -1.81 21.48 11.30
N LEU A 353 -2.34 22.43 10.53
CA LEU A 353 -1.53 23.47 9.89
C LEU A 353 -1.51 24.79 10.65
N GLY A 354 -2.41 24.99 11.63
CA GLY A 354 -2.50 26.20 12.44
C GLY A 354 -3.44 27.25 11.86
#